data_AF-A0A7C9IL75-F1
#
_entry.id   AF-A0A7C9IL75-F1
#
_cell.length_a   1.000
_cell.length_b   1.000
_cell.length_c   1.000
_cell.angle_alpha   90.00
_cell.angle_beta   90.00
_cell.angle_gamma   90.00
#
_symmetry.space_group_name_H-M   'P 1'
#
loop_
_entity.id
_entity.type
_entity.pdbx_description
1 polymer ?
#
loop_
_entity_poly.entity_id
_entity_poly.type
_entity_poly.pdbx_seq_one_letter_code
_entity_poly.pdbx_strand_id
1 'polypeptide(L)'
;MDFLSYFMPGERRPVPRAADAAAGAARARTAERLARAMARLDGLFALLGADDARDAALLSSLLAEDLDAVAAALGLVGARSLVADRSDLGPLPTAEALATFAHRAEATLTRLEKAFAAKKAGAWRLPADRFEARALWRVRALLVVCVVLLAASILLGDVMARKRREYAAMNALEREQARASLALSDLSKMALAAKRSENKALFAITGENCSRCGCEGRDLRTLAQDDVCRRKWDATRMRMGQAAGASPELLATLASDPWGSPYLLHEDPDFPCLPDSIISAGANGILGDSDDLGVTVPNAFCPEPR
;
A
#
# COMPACT_ATOMS: atom_id res chain seq x y z
N MET A 1 -33.29 -15.85 13.44
CA MET A 1 -33.22 -14.37 13.41
C MET A 1 -33.10 -13.91 11.97
N ASP A 2 -33.83 -12.88 11.56
CA ASP A 2 -33.79 -12.34 10.18
C ASP A 2 -32.55 -11.47 10.00
N PHE A 3 -31.55 -11.93 9.24
CA PHE A 3 -30.31 -11.19 8.99
C PHE A 3 -30.55 -9.78 8.45
N LEU A 4 -31.60 -9.58 7.63
CA LEU A 4 -31.91 -8.28 7.05
C LEU A 4 -32.43 -7.28 8.07
N SER A 5 -32.96 -7.74 9.21
CA SER A 5 -33.45 -6.87 10.27
C SER A 5 -32.33 -6.05 10.95
N TYR A 6 -31.10 -6.56 10.96
CA TYR A 6 -29.93 -5.83 11.50
C TYR A 6 -29.60 -4.57 10.69
N PHE A 7 -29.89 -4.57 9.38
CA PHE A 7 -29.61 -3.45 8.48
C PHE A 7 -30.79 -2.48 8.34
N MET A 8 -31.88 -2.76 9.06
CA MET A 8 -33.13 -2.01 9.00
C MET A 8 -33.61 -1.61 10.41
N PRO A 9 -32.78 -0.87 11.20
CA PRO A 9 -33.14 -0.53 12.57
C PRO A 9 -34.45 0.27 12.62
N GLY A 10 -35.39 -0.19 13.45
CA GLY A 10 -36.70 0.43 13.61
C GLY A 10 -37.73 0.09 12.51
N GLU A 11 -37.34 -0.58 11.43
CA GLU A 11 -38.27 -0.99 10.37
C GLU A 11 -38.61 -2.48 10.50
N ARG A 12 -39.91 -2.79 10.65
CA ARG A 12 -40.39 -4.18 10.65
C ARG A 12 -40.68 -4.63 9.22
N ARG A 13 -40.38 -5.90 8.93
CA ARG A 13 -40.78 -6.53 7.66
C ARG A 13 -42.31 -6.44 7.53
N PRO A 14 -42.85 -5.96 6.40
CA PRO A 14 -44.29 -5.85 6.22
C PRO A 14 -44.93 -7.24 6.24
N VAL A 15 -46.03 -7.37 7.00
CA VAL A 15 -46.83 -8.61 7.06
C VAL A 15 -47.56 -8.80 5.73
N PRO A 16 -47.65 -10.03 5.19
CA PRO A 16 -48.43 -10.31 3.98
C PRO A 16 -49.88 -9.84 4.12
N ARG A 17 -50.37 -9.07 3.14
CA ARG A 17 -51.77 -8.60 3.12
C ARG A 17 -52.62 -9.52 2.27
N ALA A 18 -53.91 -9.64 2.59
CA ALA A 18 -54.87 -10.41 1.78
C ALA A 18 -54.91 -9.92 0.32
N ALA A 19 -54.80 -8.61 0.09
CA ALA A 19 -54.73 -8.01 -1.24
C ALA A 19 -53.52 -8.48 -2.08
N ASP A 20 -52.44 -8.91 -1.42
CA ASP A 20 -51.22 -9.38 -2.07
C ASP A 20 -51.25 -10.90 -2.35
N ALA A 21 -52.21 -11.64 -1.77
CA ALA A 21 -52.24 -13.10 -1.82
C ALA A 21 -52.36 -13.64 -3.26
N ALA A 22 -53.14 -12.99 -4.12
CA ALA A 22 -53.28 -13.37 -5.52
C ALA A 22 -51.95 -13.24 -6.29
N ALA A 23 -51.24 -12.13 -6.12
CA ALA A 23 -49.94 -11.90 -6.75
C ALA A 23 -48.87 -12.85 -6.19
N GLY A 24 -48.87 -13.10 -4.88
CA GLY A 24 -48.00 -14.07 -4.23
C GLY A 24 -48.20 -15.50 -4.75
N ALA A 25 -49.45 -15.94 -4.84
CA ALA A 25 -49.79 -17.27 -5.35
C ALA A 25 -49.47 -17.42 -6.84
N ALA A 26 -49.71 -16.38 -7.64
CA ALA A 26 -49.31 -16.36 -9.06
C ALA A 26 -47.78 -16.48 -9.21
N ARG A 27 -47.01 -15.71 -8.42
CA ARG A 27 -45.54 -15.81 -8.40
C ARG A 27 -45.05 -17.19 -8.02
N ALA A 28 -45.60 -17.79 -6.97
CA ALA A 28 -45.18 -19.11 -6.49
C ALA A 28 -45.42 -20.18 -7.56
N ARG A 29 -46.62 -20.22 -8.16
CA ARG A 29 -46.94 -21.17 -9.23
C ARG A 29 -46.07 -20.97 -10.48
N THR A 30 -45.82 -19.73 -10.89
CA THR A 30 -44.95 -19.45 -12.04
C THR A 30 -43.50 -19.85 -11.75
N ALA A 31 -42.99 -19.60 -10.54
CA ALA A 31 -41.66 -20.02 -10.14
C ALA A 31 -41.51 -21.55 -10.11
N GLU A 32 -42.51 -22.25 -9.57
CA GLU A 32 -42.52 -23.72 -9.55
C GLU A 32 -42.49 -24.30 -10.98
N ARG A 33 -43.31 -23.77 -11.89
CA ARG A 33 -43.32 -24.20 -13.29
C ARG A 33 -42.01 -23.90 -14.01
N LEU A 34 -41.40 -22.73 -13.77
CA LEU A 34 -40.06 -22.42 -14.31
C LEU A 34 -39.00 -23.40 -13.82
N ALA A 35 -39.01 -23.73 -12.52
CA ALA A 35 -38.08 -24.70 -11.95
C ALA A 35 -38.28 -26.11 -12.54
N ARG A 36 -39.54 -26.54 -12.72
CA ARG A 36 -39.85 -27.80 -13.39
C ARG A 36 -39.42 -27.80 -14.87
N ALA A 37 -39.67 -26.72 -15.59
CA ALA A 37 -39.25 -26.57 -16.99
C ALA A 37 -37.72 -26.66 -17.12
N MET A 38 -36.98 -26.00 -16.22
CA MET A 38 -35.52 -26.09 -16.18
C MET A 38 -35.04 -27.54 -15.96
N ALA A 39 -35.57 -28.21 -14.93
CA ALA A 39 -35.22 -29.62 -14.67
C ALA A 39 -35.58 -30.57 -15.83
N ARG A 40 -36.70 -30.32 -16.53
CA ARG A 40 -37.12 -31.09 -17.71
C ARG A 40 -36.24 -30.81 -18.92
N LEU A 41 -35.76 -29.57 -19.09
CA LEU A 41 -34.81 -29.22 -20.14
C LEU A 41 -33.46 -29.90 -19.91
N ASP A 42 -32.95 -29.88 -18.67
CA ASP A 42 -31.72 -30.58 -18.30
C ASP A 42 -31.85 -32.10 -18.54
N GLY A 43 -32.98 -32.68 -18.13
CA GLY A 43 -33.30 -34.08 -18.38
C GLY A 43 -33.42 -34.41 -19.87
N LEU A 44 -33.96 -33.49 -20.69
CA LEU A 44 -34.06 -33.67 -22.13
C LEU A 44 -32.69 -33.74 -22.78
N PHE A 45 -31.78 -32.82 -22.42
CA PHE A 45 -30.39 -32.88 -22.91
C PHE A 45 -29.67 -34.15 -22.46
N ALA A 46 -29.90 -34.61 -21.22
CA ALA A 46 -29.33 -35.85 -20.73
C ALA A 46 -29.81 -37.08 -21.51
N LEU A 47 -31.11 -37.19 -21.80
CA LEU A 47 -31.69 -38.28 -22.59
C LEU A 47 -31.21 -38.27 -24.04
N LEU A 48 -31.08 -37.08 -24.63
CA LEU A 48 -30.51 -36.92 -25.98
C LEU A 48 -29.04 -37.36 -26.02
N GLY A 49 -28.26 -37.09 -24.98
CA GLY A 49 -26.88 -37.57 -24.87
C GLY A 49 -26.75 -39.07 -24.62
N ALA A 50 -27.83 -39.74 -24.19
CA ALA A 50 -27.90 -41.18 -24.00
C ALA A 50 -28.59 -41.92 -25.16
N ASP A 51 -28.89 -41.23 -26.26
CA ASP A 51 -29.60 -41.75 -27.44
C ASP A 51 -31.01 -42.32 -27.14
N ASP A 52 -31.66 -41.91 -26.04
CA ASP A 52 -33.02 -42.32 -25.70
C ASP A 52 -34.07 -41.36 -26.28
N ALA A 53 -34.31 -41.51 -27.59
CA ALA A 53 -35.22 -40.65 -28.33
C ALA A 53 -36.69 -40.78 -27.86
N ARG A 54 -37.09 -41.92 -27.28
CA ARG A 54 -38.47 -42.16 -26.87
C ARG A 54 -38.81 -41.38 -25.61
N ASP A 55 -37.97 -41.49 -24.59
CA ASP A 55 -38.19 -40.76 -23.33
C ASP A 55 -37.95 -39.26 -23.52
N ALA A 56 -37.01 -38.88 -24.39
CA ALA A 56 -36.81 -37.50 -24.83
C ALA A 56 -38.07 -36.92 -25.52
N ALA A 57 -38.76 -37.72 -26.34
CA ALA A 57 -40.01 -37.31 -26.99
C ALA A 57 -41.16 -37.08 -25.99
N LEU A 58 -41.23 -37.86 -24.90
CA LEU A 58 -42.19 -37.65 -23.82
C LEU A 58 -41.85 -36.39 -23.02
N LEU A 59 -40.59 -36.25 -22.60
CA LEU A 59 -40.14 -35.14 -21.77
C LEU A 59 -40.24 -33.79 -22.48
N SER A 60 -39.98 -33.75 -23.79
CA SER A 60 -40.15 -32.55 -24.62
C SER A 60 -41.61 -32.06 -24.69
N SER A 61 -42.59 -32.97 -24.63
CA SER A 61 -44.02 -32.62 -24.59
C SER A 61 -44.38 -31.96 -23.26
N LEU A 62 -43.92 -32.55 -22.15
CA LEU A 62 -44.12 -32.01 -20.81
C LEU A 62 -43.41 -30.65 -20.61
N LEU A 63 -42.22 -30.49 -21.20
CA LEU A 63 -41.48 -29.24 -21.22
C LEU A 63 -42.24 -28.14 -21.99
N ALA A 64 -42.79 -28.47 -23.16
CA ALA A 64 -43.59 -27.55 -23.96
C ALA A 64 -44.80 -27.01 -23.18
N GLU A 65 -45.53 -27.90 -22.50
CA GLU A 65 -46.69 -27.55 -21.69
C GLU A 65 -46.33 -26.61 -20.53
N ASP A 66 -45.26 -26.90 -19.77
CA ASP A 66 -44.84 -26.03 -18.68
C ASP A 66 -44.43 -24.63 -19.19
N LEU A 67 -43.67 -24.55 -20.30
CA LEU A 67 -43.21 -23.29 -20.86
C LEU A 67 -44.37 -22.44 -21.41
N ASP A 68 -45.32 -23.04 -22.12
CA ASP A 68 -46.52 -22.33 -22.61
C ASP A 68 -47.41 -21.89 -21.44
N ALA A 69 -47.53 -22.71 -20.40
CA ALA A 69 -48.29 -22.38 -19.19
C ALA A 69 -47.62 -21.24 -18.38
N VAL A 70 -46.30 -21.13 -18.41
CA VAL A 70 -45.55 -19.97 -17.86
C VAL A 70 -45.78 -18.73 -18.73
N ALA A 71 -45.68 -18.85 -20.06
CA ALA A 71 -45.92 -17.74 -20.98
C ALA A 71 -47.32 -17.15 -20.80
N ALA A 72 -48.34 -18.00 -20.65
CA ALA A 72 -49.71 -17.60 -20.37
C ALA A 72 -49.85 -16.88 -19.02
N ALA A 73 -49.25 -17.41 -17.94
CA ALA A 73 -49.26 -16.76 -16.61
C ALA A 73 -48.56 -15.39 -16.63
N LEU A 74 -47.54 -15.23 -17.47
CA LEU A 74 -46.84 -13.97 -17.68
C LEU A 74 -47.62 -12.99 -18.57
N GLY A 75 -48.70 -13.42 -19.23
CA GLY A 75 -49.51 -12.57 -20.10
C GLY A 75 -48.87 -12.31 -21.46
N LEU A 76 -47.97 -13.20 -21.90
CA LEU A 76 -47.29 -13.11 -23.19
C LEU A 76 -48.18 -13.68 -24.31
N VAL A 77 -49.38 -13.12 -24.45
CA VAL A 77 -50.37 -13.52 -25.45
C VAL A 77 -49.81 -13.22 -26.84
N GLY A 78 -49.60 -14.27 -27.65
CA GLY A 78 -48.99 -14.16 -28.98
C GLY A 78 -47.56 -14.70 -29.09
N ALA A 79 -46.97 -15.20 -27.99
CA ALA A 79 -45.77 -16.03 -28.12
C ALA A 79 -46.12 -17.31 -28.90
N ARG A 80 -45.24 -17.70 -29.83
CA ARG A 80 -45.35 -18.97 -30.56
C ARG A 80 -45.41 -20.12 -29.56
N SER A 81 -46.46 -20.94 -29.64
CA SER A 81 -46.69 -22.06 -28.73
C SER A 81 -45.65 -23.15 -28.96
N LEU A 82 -44.93 -23.53 -27.90
CA LEU A 82 -44.01 -24.66 -27.96
C LEU A 82 -44.75 -25.99 -28.03
N VAL A 83 -46.00 -26.06 -27.55
CA VAL A 83 -46.85 -27.25 -27.73
C VAL A 83 -47.15 -27.48 -29.20
N ALA A 84 -47.49 -26.42 -29.96
CA ALA A 84 -47.66 -26.51 -31.41
C ALA A 84 -46.35 -26.91 -32.11
N ASP A 85 -45.23 -26.28 -31.75
CA ASP A 85 -43.91 -26.62 -32.30
C ASP A 85 -43.50 -28.06 -32.01
N ARG A 86 -43.90 -28.60 -30.85
CA ARG A 86 -43.65 -29.99 -30.49
C ARG A 86 -44.58 -30.94 -31.26
N SER A 87 -45.86 -30.60 -31.45
CA SER A 87 -46.80 -31.44 -32.19
C SER A 87 -46.42 -31.60 -33.66
N ASP A 88 -45.84 -30.56 -34.26
CA ASP A 88 -45.39 -30.57 -35.66
C ASP A 88 -44.25 -31.57 -35.92
N LEU A 89 -43.52 -32.00 -34.88
CA LEU A 89 -42.47 -33.01 -35.00
C LEU A 89 -43.00 -34.45 -35.11
N GLY A 90 -44.32 -34.65 -34.94
CA GLY A 90 -44.95 -35.97 -34.94
C GLY A 90 -44.78 -36.77 -33.65
N PRO A 91 -45.29 -38.02 -33.61
CA PRO A 91 -45.31 -38.84 -32.40
C PRO A 91 -43.93 -39.37 -32.01
N LEU A 92 -43.06 -39.65 -32.99
CA LEU A 92 -41.71 -40.19 -32.81
C LEU A 92 -40.70 -39.34 -33.60
N PRO A 93 -40.33 -38.16 -33.09
CA PRO A 93 -39.37 -37.27 -33.73
C PRO A 93 -37.96 -37.85 -33.71
N THR A 94 -37.13 -37.46 -34.68
CA THR A 94 -35.71 -37.81 -34.71
C THR A 94 -34.95 -37.09 -33.58
N ALA A 95 -33.79 -37.64 -33.17
CA ALA A 95 -32.94 -37.02 -32.16
C ALA A 95 -32.51 -35.58 -32.56
N GLU A 96 -32.24 -35.35 -33.84
CA GLU A 96 -31.90 -34.02 -34.38
C GLU A 96 -33.06 -33.02 -34.26
N ALA A 97 -34.29 -33.46 -34.55
CA ALA A 97 -35.48 -32.63 -34.40
C ALA A 97 -35.74 -32.28 -32.91
N LEU A 98 -35.51 -33.24 -32.00
CA LEU A 98 -35.60 -33.04 -30.56
C LEU A 98 -34.52 -32.10 -30.02
N ALA A 99 -33.27 -32.21 -30.50
CA ALA A 99 -32.20 -31.29 -30.14
C ALA A 99 -32.50 -29.85 -30.58
N THR A 100 -33.02 -29.70 -31.80
CA THR A 100 -33.46 -28.39 -32.32
C THR A 100 -34.62 -27.82 -31.50
N PHE A 101 -35.54 -28.66 -31.03
CA PHE A 101 -36.59 -28.26 -30.09
C PHE A 101 -36.01 -27.84 -28.72
N ALA A 102 -35.07 -28.62 -28.17
CA ALA A 102 -34.45 -28.34 -26.88
C ALA A 102 -33.78 -26.96 -26.84
N HIS A 103 -33.01 -26.60 -27.87
CA HIS A 103 -32.39 -25.28 -27.96
C HIS A 103 -33.41 -24.14 -28.09
N ARG A 104 -34.54 -24.36 -28.80
CA ARG A 104 -35.65 -23.38 -28.83
C ARG A 104 -36.33 -23.25 -27.47
N ALA A 105 -36.49 -24.35 -26.75
CA ALA A 105 -37.03 -24.37 -25.40
C ALA A 105 -36.12 -23.64 -24.41
N GLU A 106 -34.80 -23.81 -24.50
CA GLU A 106 -33.79 -23.09 -23.71
C GLU A 106 -33.84 -21.57 -23.94
N ALA A 107 -33.86 -21.14 -25.21
CA ALA A 107 -33.99 -19.73 -25.55
C ALA A 107 -35.32 -19.14 -25.03
N THR A 108 -36.39 -19.93 -25.09
CA THR A 108 -37.69 -19.55 -24.54
C THR A 108 -37.65 -19.44 -23.03
N LEU A 109 -37.06 -20.41 -22.33
CA LEU A 109 -36.89 -20.40 -20.87
C LEU A 109 -36.15 -19.14 -20.42
N THR A 110 -35.01 -18.82 -21.03
CA THR A 110 -34.23 -17.60 -20.73
C THR A 110 -35.07 -16.33 -20.88
N ARG A 111 -35.89 -16.25 -21.95
CA ARG A 111 -36.80 -15.11 -22.17
C ARG A 111 -37.90 -15.06 -21.12
N LEU A 112 -38.48 -16.20 -20.75
CA LEU A 112 -39.53 -16.29 -19.72
C LEU A 112 -39.00 -15.93 -18.33
N GLU A 113 -37.76 -16.30 -18.00
CA GLU A 113 -37.10 -15.89 -16.74
C GLU A 113 -36.93 -14.37 -16.66
N LYS A 114 -36.45 -13.74 -17.75
CA LYS A 114 -36.35 -12.27 -17.84
C LYS A 114 -37.74 -11.61 -17.70
N ALA A 115 -38.75 -12.14 -18.38
CA ALA A 115 -40.12 -11.63 -18.28
C ALA A 115 -40.71 -11.82 -16.88
N PHE A 116 -40.45 -12.94 -16.22
CA PHE A 116 -40.85 -13.19 -14.84
C PHE A 116 -40.18 -12.21 -13.86
N ALA A 117 -38.88 -11.96 -14.02
CA ALA A 117 -38.15 -10.97 -13.22
C ALA A 117 -38.73 -9.56 -13.41
N ALA A 118 -39.02 -9.16 -14.66
CA ALA A 118 -39.66 -7.87 -14.96
C ALA A 118 -41.06 -7.77 -14.34
N LYS A 119 -41.89 -8.81 -14.45
CA LYS A 119 -43.24 -8.84 -13.87
C LYS A 119 -43.20 -8.78 -12.34
N LYS A 120 -42.23 -9.46 -11.70
CA LYS A 120 -41.94 -9.34 -10.25
C LYS A 120 -41.53 -7.93 -9.83
N ALA A 121 -40.75 -7.24 -10.66
CA ALA A 121 -40.33 -5.86 -10.39
C ALA A 121 -41.47 -4.83 -10.58
N GLY A 122 -42.47 -5.15 -11.40
CA GLY A 122 -43.63 -4.33 -11.70
C GLY A 122 -44.92 -4.84 -11.03
N ALA A 123 -45.82 -5.38 -11.85
CA ALA A 123 -47.20 -5.73 -11.47
C ALA A 123 -47.32 -6.74 -10.32
N TRP A 124 -46.30 -7.58 -10.08
CA TRP A 124 -46.27 -8.55 -8.99
C TRP A 124 -45.36 -8.13 -7.83
N ARG A 125 -44.99 -6.85 -7.74
CA ARG A 125 -44.13 -6.34 -6.68
C ARG A 125 -44.87 -6.30 -5.35
N LEU A 126 -44.38 -7.06 -4.38
CA LEU A 126 -44.90 -7.13 -3.02
C LEU A 126 -44.22 -6.08 -2.13
N PRO A 127 -44.88 -5.63 -1.04
CA PRO A 127 -44.25 -4.77 -0.04
C PRO A 127 -42.96 -5.36 0.55
N ALA A 128 -42.91 -6.69 0.71
CA ALA A 128 -41.73 -7.42 1.17
C ALA A 128 -40.52 -7.23 0.24
N ASP A 129 -40.71 -7.21 -1.09
CA ASP A 129 -39.60 -7.01 -2.03
C ASP A 129 -39.01 -5.60 -1.91
N ARG A 130 -39.82 -4.58 -1.57
CA ARG A 130 -39.32 -3.21 -1.32
C ARG A 130 -38.48 -3.14 -0.05
N PHE A 131 -38.87 -3.89 0.98
CA PHE A 131 -38.11 -3.99 2.22
C PHE A 131 -36.76 -4.66 1.96
N GLU A 132 -36.75 -5.82 1.29
CA GLU A 132 -35.54 -6.56 0.95
C GLU A 132 -34.59 -5.76 0.05
N ALA A 133 -35.12 -5.09 -0.98
CA ALA A 133 -34.31 -4.24 -1.86
C ALA A 133 -33.63 -3.09 -1.10
N ARG A 134 -34.33 -2.44 -0.16
CA ARG A 134 -33.74 -1.38 0.68
C ARG A 134 -32.71 -1.95 1.65
N ALA A 135 -32.98 -3.09 2.27
CA ALA A 135 -32.04 -3.75 3.16
C ALA A 135 -30.74 -4.13 2.42
N LEU A 136 -30.85 -4.75 1.24
CA LEU A 136 -29.70 -5.09 0.40
C LEU A 136 -28.92 -3.86 -0.07
N TRP A 137 -29.62 -2.79 -0.43
CA TRP A 137 -28.96 -1.54 -0.79
C TRP A 137 -28.15 -0.97 0.39
N ARG A 138 -28.70 -0.97 1.62
CA ARG A 138 -27.98 -0.55 2.83
C ARG A 138 -26.77 -1.45 3.13
N VAL A 139 -26.91 -2.78 3.00
CA VAL A 139 -25.80 -3.73 3.16
C VAL A 139 -24.67 -3.41 2.17
N ARG A 140 -25.01 -3.20 0.89
CA ARG A 140 -24.02 -2.85 -0.15
C ARG A 140 -23.35 -1.51 0.14
N ALA A 141 -24.12 -0.50 0.55
CA ALA A 141 -23.57 0.80 0.91
C ALA A 141 -22.60 0.69 2.10
N LEU A 142 -22.97 -0.05 3.15
CA LEU A 142 -22.11 -0.30 4.31
C LEU A 142 -20.80 -1.00 3.90
N LEU A 143 -20.89 -2.04 3.06
CA LEU A 143 -19.72 -2.76 2.58
C LEU A 143 -18.77 -1.83 1.81
N VAL A 144 -19.30 -0.98 0.92
CA VAL A 144 -18.51 0.02 0.19
C VAL A 144 -17.82 0.98 1.15
N VAL A 145 -18.53 1.49 2.17
CA VAL A 145 -17.92 2.36 3.19
C VAL A 145 -16.80 1.64 3.94
N CYS A 146 -17.00 0.40 4.37
CA CYS A 146 -15.97 -0.39 5.04
C CYS A 146 -14.72 -0.58 4.17
N VAL A 147 -14.90 -0.89 2.88
CA VAL A 147 -13.78 -1.05 1.93
C VAL A 147 -13.03 0.27 1.74
N VAL A 148 -13.75 1.39 1.60
CA VAL A 148 -13.13 2.72 1.46
C VAL A 148 -12.35 3.10 2.72
N LEU A 149 -12.91 2.88 3.92
CA LEU A 149 -12.22 3.16 5.17
C LEU A 149 -10.97 2.30 5.36
N LEU A 150 -11.05 1.01 5.00
CA LEU A 150 -9.91 0.11 5.05
C LEU A 150 -8.80 0.58 4.08
N ALA A 151 -9.15 0.88 2.83
CA ALA A 151 -8.19 1.38 1.84
C ALA A 151 -7.54 2.70 2.28
N ALA A 152 -8.33 3.63 2.81
CA ALA A 152 -7.82 4.90 3.35
C ALA A 152 -6.86 4.68 4.53
N SER A 153 -7.17 3.72 5.42
CA SER A 153 -6.31 3.40 6.57
C SER A 153 -4.95 2.84 6.15
N ILE A 154 -4.91 2.00 5.11
CA ILE A 154 -3.66 1.43 4.57
C ILE A 154 -2.80 2.53 3.95
N LEU A 155 -3.40 3.36 3.09
CA LEU A 155 -2.70 4.47 2.44
C LEU A 155 -2.13 5.47 3.47
N LEU A 156 -2.91 5.81 4.50
CA LEU A 156 -2.44 6.69 5.56
C LEU A 156 -1.30 6.07 6.37
N GLY A 157 -1.38 4.76 6.64
CA GLY A 157 -0.33 4.00 7.31
C GLY A 157 1.00 4.08 6.57
N ASP A 158 0.99 3.86 5.25
CA ASP A 158 2.19 3.90 4.41
C ASP A 158 2.83 5.29 4.34
N VAL A 159 2.00 6.33 4.19
CA VAL A 159 2.47 7.73 4.17
C VAL A 159 3.11 8.09 5.51
N MET A 160 2.48 7.73 6.63
CA MET A 160 3.03 7.99 7.96
C MET A 160 4.32 7.19 8.22
N ALA A 161 4.40 5.94 7.78
CA ALA A 161 5.61 5.13 7.91
C ALA A 161 6.77 5.68 7.08
N ARG A 162 6.50 6.22 5.89
CA ARG A 162 7.51 6.92 5.07
C ARG A 162 8.00 8.18 5.77
N LYS A 163 7.09 9.03 6.26
CA LYS A 163 7.46 10.27 6.95
C LYS A 163 8.28 10.02 8.21
N ARG A 164 7.91 9.00 9.01
CA ARG A 164 8.70 8.62 10.20
C ARG A 164 10.13 8.21 9.87
N ARG A 165 10.35 7.51 8.75
CA ARG A 165 11.71 7.13 8.29
C ARG A 165 12.52 8.36 7.86
N GLU A 166 11.91 9.28 7.11
CA GLU A 166 12.54 10.54 6.72
C GLU A 166 12.93 11.38 7.96
N TYR A 167 12.02 11.53 8.93
CA TYR A 167 12.32 12.24 10.19
C TYR A 167 13.41 11.55 11.02
N ALA A 168 13.40 10.23 11.11
CA ALA A 168 14.43 9.48 11.83
C ALA A 168 15.82 9.69 11.22
N ALA A 169 15.92 9.70 9.88
CA ALA A 169 17.17 9.95 9.17
C ALA A 169 17.68 11.39 9.40
N MET A 170 16.81 12.40 9.30
CA MET A 170 17.20 13.80 9.57
C MET A 170 17.67 13.99 11.01
N ASN A 171 16.94 13.44 11.99
CA ASN A 171 17.33 13.54 13.40
C ASN A 171 18.66 12.82 13.71
N ALA A 172 18.97 11.74 12.99
CA ALA A 172 20.26 11.07 13.12
C ALA A 172 21.40 11.97 12.62
N LEU A 173 21.23 12.59 11.44
CA LEU A 173 22.20 13.52 10.88
C LEU A 173 22.43 14.74 11.78
N GLU A 174 21.36 15.35 12.30
CA GLU A 174 21.47 16.50 13.23
C GLU A 174 22.23 16.12 14.51
N ARG A 175 22.02 14.92 15.05
CA ARG A 175 22.74 14.45 16.24
C ARG A 175 24.22 14.23 15.95
N GLU A 176 24.55 13.71 14.77
CA GLU A 176 25.94 13.52 14.35
C GLU A 176 26.62 14.88 14.14
N GLN A 177 25.97 15.83 13.47
CA GLN A 177 26.46 17.20 13.34
C GLN A 177 26.71 17.86 14.70
N ALA A 178 25.76 17.74 15.64
CA ALA A 178 25.92 18.29 16.99
C ALA A 178 27.13 17.67 17.72
N ARG A 179 27.35 16.35 17.58
CA ARG A 179 28.53 15.67 18.14
C ARG A 179 29.83 16.16 17.50
N ALA A 180 29.84 16.32 16.17
CA ALA A 180 30.99 16.84 15.44
C ALA A 180 31.33 18.27 15.88
N SER A 181 30.33 19.15 16.02
CA SER A 181 30.52 20.53 16.49
C SER A 181 31.06 20.60 17.92
N LEU A 182 30.59 19.73 18.82
CA LEU A 182 31.12 19.64 20.18
C LEU A 182 32.59 19.20 20.18
N ALA A 183 32.92 18.15 19.44
CA ALA A 183 34.30 17.66 19.31
C ALA A 183 35.23 18.72 18.68
N LEU A 184 34.77 19.45 17.67
CA LEU A 184 35.50 20.59 17.09
C LEU A 184 35.75 21.68 18.14
N SER A 185 34.75 22.01 18.96
CA SER A 185 34.91 22.97 20.07
C SER A 185 35.96 22.50 21.08
N ASP A 186 35.95 21.22 21.42
CA ASP A 186 36.93 20.64 22.36
C ASP A 186 38.34 20.58 21.76
N LEU A 187 38.48 20.26 20.47
CA LEU A 187 39.74 20.35 19.75
C LEU A 187 40.27 21.79 19.71
N SER A 188 39.40 22.79 19.46
CA SER A 188 39.79 24.21 19.46
C SER A 188 40.27 24.69 20.84
N LYS A 189 39.57 24.30 21.91
CA LYS A 189 39.99 24.60 23.29
C LYS A 189 41.31 23.92 23.63
N MET A 190 41.48 22.66 23.23
CA MET A 190 42.72 21.91 23.44
C MET A 190 43.90 22.55 22.69
N ALA A 191 43.69 22.95 21.44
CA ALA A 191 44.69 23.67 20.65
C ALA A 191 45.10 25.00 21.31
N LEU A 192 44.13 25.77 21.80
CA LEU A 192 44.40 27.00 22.56
C LEU A 192 45.17 26.73 23.86
N ALA A 193 44.80 25.69 24.60
CA ALA A 193 45.50 25.29 25.82
C ALA A 193 46.96 24.90 25.54
N ALA A 194 47.20 24.12 24.48
CA ALA A 194 48.53 23.75 24.03
C ALA A 194 49.39 24.97 23.67
N LYS A 195 48.82 25.95 22.93
CA LYS A 195 49.52 27.21 22.62
C LYS A 195 49.94 27.96 23.87
N ARG A 196 49.06 28.02 24.87
CA ARG A 196 49.30 28.72 26.14
C ARG A 196 50.34 28.03 27.02
N SER A 197 50.32 26.69 27.10
CA SER A 197 51.25 25.93 27.95
C SER A 197 52.68 25.97 27.43
N GLU A 198 52.86 25.83 26.12
CA GLU A 198 54.18 25.78 25.47
C GLU A 198 54.69 27.16 25.05
N ASN A 199 53.84 28.19 25.05
CA ASN A 199 54.12 29.53 24.54
C ASN A 199 54.69 29.49 23.10
N LYS A 200 54.11 28.62 22.26
CA LYS A 200 54.51 28.38 20.86
C LYS A 200 53.28 28.38 19.94
N ALA A 201 53.51 28.69 18.67
CA ALA A 201 52.50 28.51 17.62
C ALA A 201 52.18 27.03 17.40
N LEU A 202 50.99 26.73 16.86
CA LEU A 202 50.50 25.35 16.77
C LEU A 202 51.37 24.49 15.86
N PHE A 203 51.84 25.01 14.70
CA PHE A 203 52.77 24.29 13.82
C PHE A 203 54.08 23.88 14.52
N ALA A 204 54.55 24.68 15.48
CA ALA A 204 55.77 24.38 16.24
C ALA A 204 55.54 23.31 17.33
N ILE A 205 54.30 23.20 17.83
CA ILE A 205 53.88 22.16 18.77
C ILE A 205 53.60 20.84 18.02
N THR A 206 52.87 20.94 16.91
CA THR A 206 52.48 19.78 16.09
C THR A 206 53.62 19.30 15.22
N GLY A 207 54.64 20.11 14.95
CA GLY A 207 55.78 19.76 14.09
C GLY A 207 55.42 19.62 12.61
N GLU A 208 54.22 20.06 12.22
CA GLU A 208 53.69 20.01 10.85
C GLU A 208 53.29 21.43 10.45
N ASN A 209 53.57 21.82 9.20
CA ASN A 209 53.12 23.09 8.65
C ASN A 209 51.75 23.00 7.97
N CYS A 210 51.21 21.79 7.81
CA CYS A 210 49.88 21.55 7.28
C CYS A 210 49.46 20.09 7.54
N SER A 211 48.74 19.87 8.64
CA SER A 211 48.18 18.57 9.00
C SER A 211 47.08 18.11 8.03
N ARG A 212 46.35 19.05 7.43
CA ARG A 212 45.33 18.81 6.38
C ARG A 212 45.92 18.43 5.01
N CYS A 213 47.17 18.79 4.71
CA CYS A 213 47.70 18.66 3.36
C CYS A 213 47.88 17.19 2.95
N GLY A 214 47.31 16.83 1.79
CA GLY A 214 47.27 15.45 1.28
C GLY A 214 45.97 14.68 1.62
N CYS A 215 45.02 15.32 2.29
CA CYS A 215 43.70 14.76 2.59
C CYS A 215 42.65 15.05 1.49
N GLU A 216 42.94 15.94 0.54
CA GLU A 216 41.95 16.45 -0.42
C GLU A 216 41.60 15.45 -1.54
N GLY A 217 40.38 15.60 -2.09
CA GLY A 217 39.94 14.91 -3.30
C GLY A 217 39.58 13.43 -3.14
N ARG A 218 39.36 12.93 -1.92
CA ARG A 218 39.05 11.52 -1.63
C ARG A 218 38.20 11.36 -0.37
N ASP A 219 37.56 10.19 -0.25
CA ASP A 219 36.72 9.84 0.91
C ASP A 219 37.58 9.47 2.13
N LEU A 220 37.57 10.38 3.11
CA LEU A 220 38.36 10.32 4.33
C LEU A 220 37.91 9.25 5.33
N ARG A 221 36.69 8.72 5.17
CA ARG A 221 36.13 7.65 6.03
C ARG A 221 36.76 6.29 5.73
N THR A 222 37.18 6.11 4.49
CA THR A 222 37.73 4.83 3.99
C THR A 222 39.25 4.75 3.98
N LEU A 223 39.93 5.75 4.55
CA LEU A 223 41.40 5.77 4.59
C LEU A 223 41.95 4.57 5.36
N ALA A 224 42.97 3.93 4.77
CA ALA A 224 43.74 2.91 5.46
C ALA A 224 44.41 3.48 6.73
N GLN A 225 44.71 2.63 7.70
CA GLN A 225 45.33 3.05 8.96
C GLN A 225 46.72 3.70 8.75
N ASP A 226 47.44 3.28 7.71
CA ASP A 226 48.74 3.79 7.32
C ASP A 226 48.66 4.95 6.31
N ASP A 227 47.47 5.47 6.02
CA ASP A 227 47.33 6.62 5.15
C ASP A 227 48.02 7.86 5.75
N VAL A 228 48.71 8.64 4.90
CA VAL A 228 49.44 9.84 5.30
C VAL A 228 48.53 10.83 6.04
N CYS A 229 47.30 11.02 5.58
CA CYS A 229 46.34 11.94 6.19
C CYS A 229 45.99 11.51 7.63
N ARG A 230 45.65 10.23 7.82
CA ARG A 230 45.29 9.69 9.13
C ARG A 230 46.47 9.71 10.10
N ARG A 231 47.66 9.31 9.64
CA ARG A 231 48.89 9.35 10.46
C ARG A 231 49.27 10.77 10.89
N LYS A 232 49.17 11.74 9.99
CA LYS A 232 49.41 13.15 10.32
C LYS A 232 48.45 13.63 11.39
N TRP A 233 47.15 13.38 11.20
CA TRP A 233 46.15 13.72 12.20
C TRP A 233 46.44 13.07 13.56
N ASP A 234 46.75 11.78 13.58
CA ASP A 234 47.05 11.06 14.82
C ASP A 234 48.27 11.64 15.54
N ALA A 235 49.34 11.94 14.82
CA ALA A 235 50.54 12.55 15.39
C ALA A 235 50.25 13.96 15.94
N THR A 236 49.53 14.78 15.18
CA THR A 236 49.11 16.14 15.55
C THR A 236 48.24 16.13 16.80
N ARG A 237 47.20 15.29 16.83
CA ARG A 237 46.29 15.10 17.97
C ARG A 237 47.06 14.70 19.22
N MET A 238 47.99 13.75 19.11
CA MET A 238 48.78 13.30 20.26
C MET A 238 49.71 14.39 20.80
N ARG A 239 50.42 15.11 19.93
CA ARG A 239 51.31 16.22 20.34
C ARG A 239 50.54 17.36 20.99
N MET A 240 49.41 17.75 20.39
CA MET A 240 48.52 18.77 20.93
C MET A 240 47.93 18.35 22.28
N GLY A 241 47.49 17.08 22.38
CA GLY A 241 46.99 16.50 23.63
C GLY A 241 48.01 16.49 24.75
N GLN A 242 49.26 16.10 24.46
CA GLN A 242 50.37 16.11 25.41
C GLN A 242 50.66 17.53 25.91
N ALA A 243 50.77 18.50 25.01
CA ALA A 243 51.00 19.90 25.36
C ALA A 243 49.85 20.50 26.20
N ALA A 244 48.61 20.11 25.92
CA ALA A 244 47.43 20.57 26.65
C ALA A 244 47.17 19.80 27.96
N GLY A 245 47.89 18.71 28.24
CA GLY A 245 47.60 17.81 29.37
C GLY A 245 46.26 17.07 29.26
N ALA A 246 45.81 16.77 28.04
CA ALA A 246 44.56 16.05 27.78
C ALA A 246 44.66 14.58 28.21
N SER A 247 43.55 14.03 28.72
CA SER A 247 43.51 12.62 29.10
C SER A 247 43.49 11.70 27.88
N PRO A 248 44.01 10.45 27.99
CA PRO A 248 43.95 9.47 26.91
C PRO A 248 42.53 9.20 26.40
N GLU A 249 41.54 9.22 27.28
CA GLU A 249 40.12 9.01 26.94
C GLU A 249 39.59 10.13 26.04
N LEU A 250 39.88 11.39 26.39
CA LEU A 250 39.50 12.54 25.56
C LEU A 250 40.15 12.43 24.18
N LEU A 251 41.45 12.12 24.11
CA LEU A 251 42.14 11.96 22.84
C LEU A 251 41.53 10.84 22.00
N ALA A 252 41.17 9.70 22.60
CA ALA A 252 40.52 8.61 21.90
C ALA A 252 39.17 9.03 21.29
N THR A 253 38.35 9.82 22.01
CA THR A 253 37.07 10.33 21.48
C THR A 253 37.23 11.32 20.33
N LEU A 254 38.39 11.97 20.21
CA LEU A 254 38.71 12.95 19.17
C LEU A 254 39.55 12.34 18.02
N ALA A 255 39.63 11.01 17.94
CA ALA A 255 40.37 10.32 16.86
C ALA A 255 39.77 10.57 15.47
N SER A 256 38.45 10.60 15.40
CA SER A 256 37.68 10.77 14.17
C SER A 256 36.38 11.48 14.47
N ASP A 257 35.80 12.07 13.44
CA ASP A 257 34.45 12.60 13.51
C ASP A 257 33.40 11.48 13.60
N PRO A 258 32.11 11.82 13.85
CA PRO A 258 31.04 10.84 13.97
C PRO A 258 30.83 9.95 12.73
N TRP A 259 31.34 10.36 11.57
CA TRP A 259 31.24 9.64 10.31
C TRP A 259 32.50 8.83 9.98
N GLY A 260 33.54 8.89 10.83
CA GLY A 260 34.75 8.08 10.75
C GLY A 260 35.93 8.75 10.05
N SER A 261 35.78 9.98 9.58
CA SER A 261 36.88 10.75 8.97
C SER A 261 37.81 11.30 10.07
N PRO A 262 39.15 11.36 9.85
CA PRO A 262 40.01 12.16 10.71
C PRO A 262 39.60 13.64 10.65
N TYR A 263 39.76 14.36 11.76
CA TYR A 263 39.69 15.82 11.72
C TYR A 263 40.93 16.37 11.02
N LEU A 264 40.79 17.59 10.49
CA LEU A 264 41.80 18.23 9.67
C LEU A 264 42.18 19.55 10.31
N LEU A 265 43.46 19.72 10.61
CA LEU A 265 44.00 20.95 11.15
C LEU A 265 44.75 21.70 10.04
N HIS A 266 44.44 22.98 9.90
CA HIS A 266 45.19 23.92 9.07
C HIS A 266 45.94 24.88 9.99
N GLU A 267 47.22 24.60 10.19
CA GLU A 267 48.15 25.48 10.88
C GLU A 267 48.66 26.55 9.90
N ASP A 268 48.51 27.83 10.23
CA ASP A 268 49.09 28.91 9.42
C ASP A 268 50.46 29.32 10.03
N PRO A 269 51.59 29.06 9.35
CA PRO A 269 52.91 29.41 9.85
C PRO A 269 53.30 30.88 9.58
N ASP A 270 52.65 31.54 8.62
CA ASP A 270 53.15 32.78 8.02
C ASP A 270 52.65 34.03 8.76
N PHE A 271 51.55 33.92 9.51
CA PHE A 271 50.98 35.05 10.23
C PHE A 271 50.70 34.72 11.70
N PRO A 272 51.45 35.31 12.65
CA PRO A 272 51.28 35.01 14.07
C PRO A 272 49.91 35.40 14.63
N CYS A 273 49.06 36.11 13.86
CA CYS A 273 47.69 36.45 14.24
C CYS A 273 46.60 35.90 13.32
N LEU A 274 46.94 35.11 12.29
CA LEU A 274 45.88 34.41 11.58
C LEU A 274 45.39 33.26 12.47
N PRO A 275 44.07 33.06 12.62
CA PRO A 275 43.57 31.93 13.38
C PRO A 275 43.80 30.63 12.60
N ASP A 276 44.33 29.61 13.27
CA ASP A 276 44.32 28.24 12.75
C ASP A 276 42.86 27.77 12.63
N SER A 277 42.60 26.74 11.83
CA SER A 277 41.26 26.18 11.72
C SER A 277 41.26 24.66 11.80
N ILE A 278 40.22 24.10 12.43
CA ILE A 278 39.99 22.67 12.51
C ILE A 278 38.68 22.37 11.80
N ILE A 279 38.70 21.36 10.92
CA ILE A 279 37.61 21.01 10.03
C ILE A 279 37.28 19.51 10.16
N SER A 280 36.01 19.17 10.18
CA SER A 280 35.49 17.82 9.88
C SER A 280 34.97 17.82 8.45
N ALA A 281 35.28 16.76 7.70
CA ALA A 281 34.85 16.59 6.30
C ALA A 281 33.40 16.08 6.17
N GLY A 282 32.59 16.30 7.20
CA GLY A 282 31.16 16.04 7.16
C GLY A 282 30.76 14.58 6.96
N ALA A 283 29.52 14.41 6.57
CA ALA A 283 28.88 13.10 6.44
C ALA A 283 29.34 12.34 5.20
N ASN A 284 29.71 13.05 4.14
CA ASN A 284 30.18 12.45 2.90
C ASN A 284 31.67 12.08 2.94
N GLY A 285 32.44 12.62 3.91
CA GLY A 285 33.86 12.37 4.08
C GLY A 285 34.76 13.04 3.04
N ILE A 286 34.25 14.01 2.29
CA ILE A 286 34.95 14.71 1.21
C ILE A 286 35.18 16.14 1.64
N LEU A 287 36.44 16.50 1.79
CA LEU A 287 36.83 17.85 2.14
C LEU A 287 36.61 18.83 0.97
N GLY A 288 36.07 20.01 1.29
CA GLY A 288 35.96 21.15 0.38
C GLY A 288 34.56 21.39 -0.15
N ASP A 289 33.52 20.89 0.52
CA ASP A 289 32.15 21.10 0.11
C ASP A 289 31.23 21.64 1.23
N SER A 290 29.93 21.68 0.96
CA SER A 290 28.93 22.29 1.85
C SER A 290 28.69 21.54 3.17
N ASP A 291 29.15 20.30 3.32
CA ASP A 291 28.97 19.52 4.54
C ASP A 291 30.15 19.62 5.53
N ASP A 292 31.21 20.33 5.13
CA ASP A 292 32.35 20.63 5.99
C ASP A 292 31.93 21.44 7.22
N LEU A 293 32.35 20.99 8.40
CA LEU A 293 32.15 21.69 9.66
C LEU A 293 33.49 22.23 10.15
N GLY A 294 33.62 23.54 10.23
CA GLY A 294 34.86 24.21 10.64
C GLY A 294 34.71 25.01 11.94
N VAL A 295 35.77 25.07 12.73
CA VAL A 295 35.92 26.01 13.84
C VAL A 295 37.28 26.68 13.75
N THR A 296 37.34 27.97 14.12
CA THR A 296 38.60 28.68 14.27
C THR A 296 39.21 28.40 15.64
N VAL A 297 40.53 28.31 15.69
CA VAL A 297 41.31 28.19 16.91
C VAL A 297 41.74 29.60 17.31
N PRO A 298 41.32 30.10 18.49
CA PRO A 298 41.78 31.39 18.97
C PRO A 298 43.30 31.45 19.06
N ASN A 299 43.86 32.61 18.78
CA ASN A 299 45.29 32.82 18.89
C ASN A 299 45.63 33.29 20.31
N ALA A 300 46.56 32.60 20.99
CA ALA A 300 46.97 32.95 22.34
C ALA A 300 47.82 34.23 22.41
N PHE A 301 48.44 34.63 21.29
CA PHE A 301 49.45 35.69 21.22
C PHE A 301 48.93 37.02 20.68
N CYS A 302 47.71 37.04 20.15
CA CYS A 302 47.13 38.22 19.54
C CYS A 302 46.00 38.78 20.41
N PRO A 303 45.88 40.12 20.50
CA PRO A 303 44.81 40.74 21.25
C PRO A 303 43.46 40.30 20.67
N GLU A 304 42.50 39.97 21.53
CA GLU A 304 41.14 39.64 21.08
C GLU A 304 40.60 40.81 20.23
N PRO A 305 40.04 40.55 19.04
CA PRO A 305 39.32 41.57 18.31
C PRO A 305 38.13 42.00 19.19
N ARG A 306 38.16 43.24 19.66
CA ARG A 306 37.05 43.88 20.37
C ARG A 306 35.84 44.06 19.45
#